data_AF-A0A427BKQ5-F1
#
_entry.id   AF-A0A427BKQ5-F1
#
_cell.length_a   1.000
_cell.length_b   1.000
_cell.length_c   1.000
_cell.angle_alpha   90.00
_cell.angle_beta   90.00
_cell.angle_gamma   90.00
#
_symmetry.space_group_name_H-M   'P 1'
#
loop_
_entity.id
_entity.type
_entity.pdbx_description
1 polymer ?
#
loop_
_entity_poly.entity_id
_entity_poly.type
_entity_poly.pdbx_seq_one_letter_code
_entity_poly.pdbx_strand_id
1 'polypeptide(L)'
;MNSNNNDLIVSMCSGLLNRKAISLKTNKLVNADDITKEDGPFYCPECLSDAIIRKCVEKDDHFAHKANLSSLFSNGETQLHKDCKNEILESLRNCFPEGKWEVERTIKAIKSKNYNEVVPDISGRINNKPIVIEVQRSFLNIEKIKKRTEEYRKRNISILWIVPIKQDLPTENFRPRLFEKFLHDMYFGKVYYWKRGNGSKVIPVHFDTAERYIPMTSFFDVEANEEVTFGGYTKKYKTIKIPNYLGKLLEIEKDFYVKEASKFQIETKEYEIPDRNIYRDKNKKWW
;
A
#
# COMPACT_ATOMS: atom_id res chain seq x y z
N MET A 1 16.81 0.81 17.76
CA MET A 1 16.58 0.92 16.30
C MET A 1 16.64 2.39 15.90
N ASN A 2 17.48 2.75 14.92
CA ASN A 2 17.65 4.14 14.48
C ASN A 2 16.35 4.72 13.90
N SER A 3 16.01 5.96 14.26
CA SER A 3 14.80 6.67 13.76
C SER A 3 14.79 6.76 12.24
N ASN A 4 15.97 6.92 11.62
CA ASN A 4 16.14 6.96 10.17
C ASN A 4 15.75 5.63 9.49
N ASN A 5 15.99 4.48 10.13
CA ASN A 5 15.58 3.19 9.57
C ASN A 5 14.06 3.02 9.59
N ASN A 6 13.37 3.57 10.59
CA ASN A 6 11.91 3.51 10.63
C ASN A 6 11.28 4.43 9.58
N ASP A 7 11.82 5.64 9.38
CA ASP A 7 11.35 6.56 8.34
C ASP A 7 11.58 5.98 6.94
N LEU A 8 12.72 5.33 6.68
CA LEU A 8 12.95 4.60 5.42
C LEU A 8 11.91 3.51 5.16
N ILE A 9 11.62 2.68 6.16
CA ILE A 9 10.67 1.57 6.02
C ILE A 9 9.26 2.09 5.74
N VAL A 10 8.87 3.20 6.39
CA VAL A 10 7.54 3.80 6.26
C VAL A 10 7.39 4.61 4.98
N SER A 11 8.38 5.43 4.66
CA SER A 11 8.35 6.34 3.52
C SER A 11 8.69 5.63 2.21
N MET A 12 9.51 4.57 2.28
CA MET A 12 10.18 3.95 1.14
C MET A 12 10.94 4.97 0.28
N CYS A 13 11.54 5.96 0.93
CA CYS A 13 12.27 7.02 0.28
C CYS A 13 13.52 7.33 1.11
N SER A 14 14.69 7.18 0.49
CA SER A 14 15.98 7.50 1.10
C SER A 14 16.37 8.97 0.98
N GLY A 15 15.55 9.80 0.33
CA GLY A 15 15.88 11.19 0.00
C GLY A 15 16.10 12.13 1.19
N LEU A 16 15.82 11.69 2.43
CA LEU A 16 16.10 12.45 3.65
C LEU A 16 17.26 11.86 4.48
N LEU A 17 17.85 10.72 4.07
CA LEU A 17 18.92 10.04 4.82
C LEU A 17 20.16 10.90 5.01
N ASN A 18 20.46 11.75 4.03
CA ASN A 18 21.61 12.65 4.07
C ASN A 18 21.34 13.91 4.91
N ARG A 19 20.27 13.90 5.73
CA ARG A 19 19.91 14.99 6.65
C ARG A 19 19.62 16.32 5.93
N LYS A 20 19.25 16.23 4.64
CA LYS A 20 18.94 17.38 3.80
C LYS A 20 17.49 17.34 3.31
N ALA A 21 16.88 18.51 3.20
CA ALA A 21 15.57 18.73 2.60
C ALA A 21 15.59 20.03 1.79
N ILE A 22 14.57 20.26 0.96
CA ILE A 22 14.41 21.54 0.27
C ILE A 22 13.47 22.43 1.09
N SER A 23 13.88 23.66 1.37
CA SER A 23 12.99 24.68 1.95
C SER A 23 11.99 25.16 0.91
N LEU A 24 10.69 25.22 1.22
CA LEU A 24 9.72 25.83 0.29
C LEU A 24 9.86 27.35 0.20
N LYS A 25 10.46 28.00 1.20
CA LYS A 25 10.63 29.46 1.20
C LYS A 25 11.71 29.88 0.19
N THR A 26 12.85 29.19 0.23
CA THR A 26 14.03 29.54 -0.56
C THR A 26 14.31 28.57 -1.72
N ASN A 27 13.62 27.45 -1.77
CA ASN A 27 13.91 26.34 -2.68
C ASN A 27 15.38 25.84 -2.65
N LYS A 28 16.15 26.21 -1.63
CA LYS A 28 17.51 25.71 -1.45
C LYS A 28 17.49 24.41 -0.66
N LEU A 29 18.49 23.58 -0.96
CA LEU A 29 18.80 22.40 -0.17
C LEU A 29 19.40 22.85 1.17
N VAL A 30 18.74 22.51 2.27
CA VAL A 30 19.15 22.87 3.63
C VAL A 30 19.57 21.63 4.41
N ASN A 31 20.52 21.78 5.33
CA ASN A 31 20.93 20.73 6.26
C ASN A 31 20.16 20.87 7.58
N ALA A 32 19.80 19.75 8.19
CA ALA A 32 19.06 19.68 9.44
C ALA A 32 19.77 20.38 10.63
N ASP A 33 21.09 20.46 10.62
CA ASP A 33 21.87 21.15 11.66
C ASP A 33 21.63 22.68 11.65
N ASP A 34 21.51 23.27 10.46
CA ASP A 34 21.54 24.72 10.27
C ASP A 34 20.16 25.39 10.33
N ILE A 35 19.09 24.61 10.47
CA ILE A 35 17.71 25.10 10.41
C ILE A 35 16.91 24.75 11.66
N THR A 36 15.84 25.49 11.92
CA THR A 36 14.88 25.20 12.99
C THR A 36 13.50 24.85 12.42
N LYS A 37 12.51 24.65 13.30
CA LYS A 37 11.13 24.36 12.87
C LYS A 37 10.50 25.55 12.16
N GLU A 38 10.88 26.76 12.59
CA GLU A 38 10.37 28.05 12.11
C GLU A 38 10.84 28.36 10.68
N ASP A 39 12.00 27.82 10.28
CA ASP A 39 12.54 27.93 8.92
C ASP A 39 11.77 27.12 7.88
N GLY A 40 10.90 26.20 8.33
CA GLY A 40 10.01 25.45 7.46
C GLY A 40 8.99 26.34 6.74
N PRO A 41 8.20 25.78 5.81
CA PRO A 41 8.04 24.35 5.55
C PRO A 41 9.11 23.75 4.64
N PHE A 42 9.33 22.43 4.76
CA PHE A 42 10.33 21.67 4.00
C PHE A 42 9.71 20.51 3.22
N TYR A 43 10.39 20.04 2.18
CA TYR A 43 10.01 18.85 1.43
C TYR A 43 11.20 17.99 1.02
N CYS A 44 10.96 16.69 0.85
CA CYS A 44 11.98 15.75 0.41
C CYS A 44 12.36 16.00 -1.06
N PRO A 45 13.66 16.14 -1.40
CA PRO A 45 14.09 16.37 -2.80
C PRO A 45 13.72 15.21 -3.73
N GLU A 46 13.64 13.98 -3.20
CA GLU A 46 13.41 12.78 -4.00
C GLU A 46 11.94 12.48 -4.25
N CYS A 47 11.13 12.40 -3.19
CA CYS A 47 9.72 12.00 -3.28
C CYS A 47 8.74 13.16 -3.21
N LEU A 48 9.23 14.37 -2.97
CA LEU A 48 8.49 15.63 -2.87
C LEU A 48 7.55 15.77 -1.69
N SER A 49 7.32 14.74 -0.88
CA SER A 49 6.44 14.84 0.29
C SER A 49 6.99 15.78 1.35
N ASP A 50 6.09 16.33 2.16
CA ASP A 50 6.46 17.15 3.31
C ASP A 50 7.50 16.46 4.21
N ALA A 51 8.47 17.26 4.64
CA ALA A 51 9.51 16.85 5.57
C ALA A 51 9.36 17.68 6.85
N ILE A 52 9.55 17.02 8.00
CA ILE A 52 9.52 17.62 9.32
C ILE A 52 10.92 17.53 9.91
N ILE A 53 11.47 18.66 10.35
CA ILE A 53 12.72 18.67 11.11
C ILE A 53 12.51 18.10 12.52
N ARG A 54 13.37 17.17 12.90
CA ARG A 54 13.47 16.64 14.26
C ARG A 54 14.77 17.12 14.89
N LYS A 55 14.61 17.96 15.92
CA LYS A 55 15.70 18.38 16.80
C LYS A 55 15.88 17.35 17.91
N CYS A 56 17.07 16.77 18.02
CA CYS A 56 17.35 15.62 18.89
C CYS A 56 18.47 15.97 19.88
N VAL A 57 18.35 15.45 21.11
CA VAL A 57 19.35 15.68 22.17
C VAL A 57 20.49 14.66 22.09
N GLU A 58 20.16 13.39 21.83
CA GLU A 58 21.12 12.27 21.84
C GLU A 58 21.59 11.87 20.42
N LYS A 59 20.94 12.39 19.39
CA LYS A 59 21.17 12.01 18.00
C LYS A 59 21.29 13.26 17.16
N ASP A 60 21.93 13.11 16.02
CA ASP A 60 21.93 14.08 14.95
C ASP A 60 20.52 14.55 14.58
N ASP A 61 20.40 15.86 14.39
CA ASP A 61 19.21 16.48 13.83
C ASP A 61 18.96 15.93 12.44
N HIS A 62 17.70 15.61 12.13
CA HIS A 62 17.35 14.97 10.87
C HIS A 62 15.95 15.36 10.42
N PHE A 63 15.74 15.29 9.11
CA PHE A 63 14.39 15.35 8.54
C PHE A 63 13.73 13.97 8.57
N ALA A 64 12.42 13.96 8.77
CA ALA A 64 11.59 12.77 8.61
C ALA A 64 10.41 13.11 7.69
N HIS A 65 9.92 12.12 6.94
CA HIS A 65 8.76 12.33 6.10
C HIS A 65 7.51 12.51 6.96
N LYS A 66 6.64 13.47 6.61
CA LYS A 66 5.32 13.56 7.22
C LYS A 66 4.49 12.35 6.80
N ALA A 67 4.12 11.51 7.76
CA ALA A 67 3.37 10.29 7.52
C ALA A 67 1.86 10.56 7.54
N ASN A 68 1.19 10.31 6.41
CA ASN A 68 -0.26 10.14 6.35
C ASN A 68 -0.54 8.76 5.77
N LEU A 69 -0.61 7.74 6.63
CA LEU A 69 -0.70 6.33 6.22
C LEU A 69 -2.14 5.82 6.33
N SER A 70 -2.44 4.75 5.60
CA SER A 70 -3.65 3.96 5.84
C SER A 70 -3.70 3.45 7.30
N SER A 71 -4.90 3.42 7.87
CA SER A 71 -5.18 3.05 9.26
C SER A 71 -5.10 1.52 9.48
N LEU A 72 -3.90 0.96 9.32
CA LEU A 72 -3.66 -0.47 9.53
C LEU A 72 -3.12 -0.74 10.94
N PHE A 73 -3.41 -1.93 11.45
CA PHE A 73 -2.91 -2.38 12.75
C PHE A 73 -1.40 -2.62 12.77
N SER A 74 -0.74 -2.33 13.88
CA SER A 74 0.61 -2.79 14.21
C SER A 74 0.52 -3.90 15.27
N ASN A 75 1.02 -5.10 14.95
CA ASN A 75 1.25 -6.28 15.82
C ASN A 75 0.11 -7.32 15.95
N GLY A 76 0.48 -8.61 15.87
CA GLY A 76 -0.35 -9.76 16.24
C GLY A 76 -1.45 -10.19 15.26
N GLU A 77 -2.15 -11.29 15.58
CA GLU A 77 -3.48 -11.55 15.04
C GLU A 77 -4.48 -10.68 15.80
N THR A 78 -4.79 -9.51 15.24
CA THR A 78 -5.69 -8.53 15.86
C THR A 78 -7.14 -8.95 15.70
N GLN A 79 -8.01 -8.56 16.63
CA GLN A 79 -9.46 -8.84 16.55
C GLN A 79 -10.04 -8.51 15.17
N LEU A 80 -9.60 -7.41 14.52
CA LEU A 80 -10.07 -7.05 13.17
C LEU A 80 -9.71 -8.09 12.09
N HIS A 81 -8.56 -8.76 12.20
CA HIS A 81 -8.18 -9.85 11.29
C HIS A 81 -9.10 -11.05 11.48
N LYS A 82 -9.44 -11.38 12.74
CA LYS A 82 -10.38 -12.46 13.07
C LYS A 82 -11.80 -12.12 12.62
N ASP A 83 -12.27 -10.91 12.89
CA ASP A 83 -13.58 -10.40 12.46
C ASP A 83 -13.69 -10.47 10.93
N CYS A 84 -12.67 -10.00 10.21
CA CYS A 84 -12.61 -10.06 8.75
C CYS A 84 -12.75 -11.50 8.25
N LYS A 85 -11.95 -12.42 8.79
CA LYS A 85 -12.03 -13.83 8.41
C LYS A 85 -13.42 -14.42 8.66
N ASN A 86 -13.96 -14.19 9.86
CA ASN A 86 -15.22 -14.80 10.29
C ASN A 86 -16.42 -14.27 9.51
N GLU A 87 -16.53 -12.95 9.34
CA GLU A 87 -17.65 -12.32 8.61
C GLU A 87 -17.66 -12.72 7.13
N ILE A 88 -16.49 -12.79 6.49
CA ILE A 88 -16.36 -13.27 5.12
C ILE A 88 -16.70 -14.77 5.04
N LEU A 89 -16.17 -15.58 5.96
CA LEU A 89 -16.41 -17.03 6.00
C LEU A 89 -17.90 -17.35 6.14
N GLU A 90 -18.60 -16.70 7.06
CA GLU A 90 -20.03 -16.89 7.30
C GLU A 90 -20.84 -16.58 6.03
N SER A 91 -20.59 -15.43 5.41
CA SER A 91 -21.25 -15.02 4.17
C SER A 91 -21.01 -16.04 3.04
N LEU A 92 -19.78 -16.53 2.89
CA LEU A 92 -19.43 -17.51 1.87
C LEU A 92 -20.05 -18.89 2.11
N ARG A 93 -20.16 -19.32 3.37
CA ARG A 93 -20.88 -20.56 3.74
C ARG A 93 -22.37 -20.45 3.43
N ASN A 94 -22.96 -19.30 3.67
CA ASN A 94 -24.38 -19.06 3.37
C ASN A 94 -24.65 -19.02 1.87
N CYS A 95 -23.79 -18.35 1.09
CA CYS A 95 -23.96 -18.25 -0.37
C CYS A 95 -23.53 -19.50 -1.13
N PHE A 96 -22.56 -20.26 -0.60
CA PHE A 96 -22.01 -21.47 -1.21
C PHE A 96 -21.80 -22.58 -0.17
N PRO A 97 -22.87 -23.21 0.34
CA PRO A 97 -22.76 -24.24 1.38
C PRO A 97 -21.91 -25.44 0.94
N GLU A 98 -22.01 -25.84 -0.33
CA GLU A 98 -21.19 -26.90 -0.95
C GLU A 98 -19.73 -26.47 -1.23
N GLY A 99 -19.41 -25.20 -1.01
CA GLY A 99 -18.09 -24.63 -1.23
C GLY A 99 -17.03 -25.13 -0.25
N LYS A 100 -17.43 -25.84 0.82
CA LYS A 100 -16.55 -26.35 1.88
C LYS A 100 -15.61 -25.26 2.38
N TRP A 101 -16.17 -24.13 2.81
CA TRP A 101 -15.40 -22.99 3.28
C TRP A 101 -14.85 -23.19 4.68
N GLU A 102 -13.55 -22.97 4.85
CA GLU A 102 -12.84 -23.09 6.12
C GLU A 102 -11.75 -22.03 6.25
N VAL A 103 -11.50 -21.60 7.50
CA VAL A 103 -10.34 -20.78 7.85
C VAL A 103 -9.12 -21.65 8.10
N GLU A 104 -7.94 -21.16 7.74
CA GLU A 104 -6.64 -21.78 8.08
C GLU A 104 -6.52 -23.27 7.71
N ARG A 105 -7.23 -23.70 6.66
CA ARG A 105 -7.14 -25.07 6.15
C ARG A 105 -5.78 -25.31 5.52
N THR A 106 -5.02 -26.25 6.06
CA THR A 106 -3.73 -26.65 5.47
C THR A 106 -3.90 -27.27 4.08
N ILE A 107 -3.27 -26.66 3.08
CA ILE A 107 -3.10 -27.23 1.75
C ILE A 107 -1.71 -27.88 1.70
N LYS A 108 -1.70 -29.21 1.82
CA LYS A 108 -0.50 -30.02 1.97
C LYS A 108 0.50 -29.81 0.83
N ALA A 109 1.79 -29.95 1.17
CA ALA A 109 2.86 -30.02 0.20
C ALA A 109 2.69 -31.22 -0.76
N ILE A 110 3.11 -31.06 -2.02
CA ILE A 110 3.18 -32.14 -3.00
C ILE A 110 4.61 -32.19 -3.53
N LYS A 111 5.46 -33.00 -2.89
CA LYS A 111 6.90 -33.08 -3.22
C LYS A 111 7.15 -33.40 -4.70
N SER A 112 6.37 -34.32 -5.28
CA SER A 112 6.51 -34.71 -6.69
C SER A 112 6.25 -33.58 -7.69
N LYS A 113 5.57 -32.51 -7.28
CA LYS A 113 5.31 -31.32 -8.11
C LYS A 113 6.07 -30.08 -7.64
N ASN A 114 6.96 -30.21 -6.65
CA ASN A 114 7.65 -29.09 -5.99
C ASN A 114 6.69 -28.02 -5.45
N TYR A 115 5.63 -28.49 -4.78
CA TYR A 115 4.55 -27.69 -4.21
C TYR A 115 4.76 -27.59 -2.69
N ASN A 116 4.93 -26.37 -2.18
CA ASN A 116 5.15 -26.11 -0.75
C ASN A 116 3.84 -26.10 0.05
N GLU A 117 3.88 -26.47 1.32
CA GLU A 117 2.68 -26.34 2.16
C GLU A 117 2.27 -24.86 2.29
N VAL A 118 0.96 -24.60 2.18
CA VAL A 118 0.39 -23.26 2.38
C VAL A 118 -0.88 -23.35 3.24
N VAL A 119 -1.06 -22.36 4.11
CA VAL A 119 -2.23 -22.21 4.99
C VAL A 119 -2.88 -20.87 4.67
N PRO A 120 -3.86 -20.79 3.74
CA PRO A 120 -4.61 -19.57 3.46
C PRO A 120 -5.46 -19.13 4.67
N ASP A 121 -5.73 -17.84 4.80
CA ASP A 121 -6.63 -17.33 5.85
C ASP A 121 -8.04 -17.90 5.70
N ILE A 122 -8.57 -17.96 4.48
CA ILE A 122 -9.82 -18.63 4.13
C ILE A 122 -9.63 -19.43 2.84
N SER A 123 -10.20 -20.63 2.75
CA SER A 123 -10.24 -21.42 1.51
C SER A 123 -11.60 -22.09 1.30
N GLY A 124 -11.97 -22.25 0.04
CA GLY A 124 -13.19 -22.96 -0.35
C GLY A 124 -13.36 -22.97 -1.86
N ARG A 125 -14.60 -23.09 -2.30
CA ARG A 125 -14.95 -23.19 -3.73
C ARG A 125 -16.16 -22.32 -4.05
N ILE A 126 -16.08 -21.63 -5.18
CA ILE A 126 -17.21 -20.95 -5.83
C ILE A 126 -17.44 -21.63 -7.17
N ASN A 127 -18.63 -22.19 -7.40
CA ASN A 127 -18.96 -22.91 -8.65
C ASN A 127 -17.87 -23.95 -9.02
N ASN A 128 -17.47 -24.74 -8.03
CA ASN A 128 -16.40 -25.75 -8.12
C ASN A 128 -14.98 -25.21 -8.47
N LYS A 129 -14.76 -23.89 -8.52
CA LYS A 129 -13.43 -23.30 -8.68
C LYS A 129 -12.80 -23.06 -7.31
N PRO A 130 -11.56 -23.52 -7.05
CA PRO A 130 -10.90 -23.31 -5.77
C PRO A 130 -10.46 -21.86 -5.61
N ILE A 131 -10.92 -21.23 -4.53
CA ILE A 131 -10.61 -19.84 -4.18
C ILE A 131 -9.96 -19.81 -2.80
N VAL A 132 -8.95 -18.96 -2.65
CA VAL A 132 -8.38 -18.58 -1.35
C VAL A 132 -8.51 -17.09 -1.15
N ILE A 133 -8.77 -16.69 0.08
CA ILE A 133 -8.79 -15.29 0.50
C ILE A 133 -7.70 -15.11 1.55
N GLU A 134 -6.85 -14.12 1.35
CA GLU A 134 -5.80 -13.71 2.29
C GLU A 134 -6.17 -12.37 2.90
N VAL A 135 -6.16 -12.31 4.24
CA VAL A 135 -6.43 -11.11 5.01
C VAL A 135 -5.09 -10.52 5.41
N GLN A 136 -4.64 -9.54 4.63
CA GLN A 136 -3.31 -8.98 4.75
C GLN A 136 -3.11 -8.23 6.06
N ARG A 137 -2.07 -8.59 6.81
CA ARG A 137 -1.58 -7.82 7.95
C ARG A 137 -0.56 -6.78 7.50
N SER A 138 -0.43 -5.70 8.25
CA SER A 138 0.42 -4.53 7.92
C SER A 138 1.90 -4.79 7.66
N PHE A 139 2.45 -5.93 8.13
CA PHE A 139 3.88 -6.21 8.13
C PHE A 139 4.33 -7.24 7.08
N LEU A 140 3.44 -7.79 6.24
CA LEU A 140 3.88 -8.81 5.30
C LEU A 140 4.82 -8.22 4.24
N ASN A 141 6.01 -8.81 4.11
CA ASN A 141 6.96 -8.53 3.04
C ASN A 141 6.35 -8.94 1.68
N ILE A 142 6.53 -8.13 0.63
CA ILE A 142 6.17 -8.44 -0.76
C ILE A 142 6.61 -9.86 -1.16
N GLU A 143 7.80 -10.29 -0.75
CA GLU A 143 8.32 -11.62 -1.08
C GLU A 143 7.41 -12.75 -0.56
N LYS A 144 6.75 -12.56 0.58
CA LYS A 144 5.78 -13.53 1.09
C LYS A 144 4.47 -13.49 0.30
N ILE A 145 4.04 -12.31 -0.17
CA ILE A 145 2.88 -12.18 -1.08
C ILE A 145 3.16 -12.90 -2.39
N LYS A 146 4.33 -12.69 -2.99
CA LYS A 146 4.79 -13.33 -4.24
C LYS A 146 4.81 -14.85 -4.10
N LYS A 147 5.52 -15.36 -3.08
CA LYS A 147 5.61 -16.81 -2.81
C LYS A 147 4.22 -17.46 -2.66
N ARG A 148 3.31 -16.85 -1.89
CA ARG A 148 1.95 -17.38 -1.74
C ARG A 148 1.18 -17.38 -3.06
N THR A 149 1.24 -16.26 -3.79
CA THR A 149 0.57 -16.11 -5.09
C THR A 149 1.04 -17.17 -6.09
N GLU A 150 2.35 -17.40 -6.17
CA GLU A 150 2.95 -18.44 -7.02
C GLU A 150 2.53 -19.85 -6.59
N GLU A 151 2.53 -20.15 -5.28
CA GLU A 151 2.09 -21.46 -4.77
C GLU A 151 0.60 -21.72 -5.10
N TYR A 152 -0.27 -20.73 -4.96
CA TYR A 152 -1.68 -20.89 -5.37
C TYR A 152 -1.82 -21.05 -6.89
N ARG A 153 -1.05 -20.29 -7.68
CA ARG A 153 -1.06 -20.41 -9.14
C ARG A 153 -0.63 -21.79 -9.62
N LYS A 154 0.41 -22.38 -9.03
CA LYS A 154 0.88 -23.75 -9.33
C LYS A 154 -0.22 -24.80 -9.16
N ARG A 155 -1.20 -24.53 -8.28
CA ARG A 155 -2.33 -25.42 -7.95
C ARG A 155 -3.62 -25.06 -8.69
N ASN A 156 -3.58 -24.11 -9.61
CA ASN A 156 -4.75 -23.54 -10.26
C ASN A 156 -5.79 -22.98 -9.26
N ILE A 157 -5.32 -22.44 -8.14
CA ILE A 157 -6.14 -21.82 -7.10
C ILE A 157 -6.13 -20.32 -7.33
N SER A 158 -7.31 -19.69 -7.31
CA SER A 158 -7.41 -18.24 -7.47
C SER A 158 -7.37 -17.53 -6.13
N ILE A 159 -6.56 -16.48 -6.03
CA ILE A 159 -6.38 -15.71 -4.79
C ILE A 159 -7.12 -14.36 -4.84
N LEU A 160 -7.72 -13.98 -3.70
CA LEU A 160 -8.15 -12.62 -3.39
C LEU A 160 -7.39 -12.13 -2.15
N TRP A 161 -6.74 -10.97 -2.23
CA TRP A 161 -6.10 -10.32 -1.08
C TRP A 161 -6.98 -9.18 -0.62
N ILE A 162 -7.21 -9.11 0.69
CA ILE A 162 -8.05 -8.11 1.34
C ILE A 162 -7.22 -7.42 2.43
N VAL A 163 -7.35 -6.10 2.53
CA VAL A 163 -6.66 -5.29 3.54
C VAL A 163 -7.68 -4.77 4.56
N PRO A 164 -7.75 -5.34 5.78
CA PRO A 164 -8.65 -4.85 6.81
C PRO A 164 -8.17 -3.50 7.36
N ILE A 165 -9.08 -2.54 7.48
CA ILE A 165 -8.83 -1.17 8.00
C ILE A 165 -9.80 -0.82 9.12
N LYS A 166 -9.35 0.03 10.06
CA LYS A 166 -10.21 0.52 11.16
C LYS A 166 -11.10 1.67 10.73
N GLN A 167 -10.55 2.53 9.90
CA GLN A 167 -11.16 3.76 9.43
C GLN A 167 -10.94 3.84 7.93
N ASP A 168 -11.80 4.59 7.23
CA ASP A 168 -11.61 4.85 5.81
C ASP A 168 -10.23 5.46 5.54
N LEU A 169 -9.72 5.27 4.32
CA LEU A 169 -8.48 5.94 3.93
C LEU A 169 -8.72 7.45 3.94
N PRO A 170 -7.68 8.25 4.23
CA PRO A 170 -7.79 9.70 4.17
C PRO A 170 -8.43 10.16 2.85
N THR A 171 -9.34 11.11 2.88
CA THR A 171 -9.96 11.65 1.65
C THR A 171 -8.98 12.48 0.81
N GLU A 172 -7.81 12.78 1.37
CA GLU A 172 -6.74 13.56 0.78
C GLU A 172 -5.50 12.70 0.46
N ASN A 173 -4.40 13.38 0.12
CA ASN A 173 -3.09 12.79 -0.11
C ASN A 173 -2.64 11.88 1.04
N PHE A 174 -2.41 10.60 0.73
CA PHE A 174 -1.87 9.62 1.67
C PHE A 174 -0.71 8.84 1.04
N ARG A 175 0.04 8.12 1.87
CA ARG A 175 1.14 7.27 1.44
C ARG A 175 0.74 5.80 1.59
N PRO A 176 0.33 5.12 0.51
CA PRO A 176 0.13 3.68 0.57
C PRO A 176 1.46 2.98 0.83
N ARG A 177 1.42 1.91 1.63
CA ARG A 177 2.57 1.08 1.97
C ARG A 177 3.01 0.25 0.77
N LEU A 178 4.21 -0.31 0.86
CA LEU A 178 4.82 -1.11 -0.20
C LEU A 178 3.88 -2.21 -0.70
N PHE A 179 3.34 -2.99 0.23
CA PHE A 179 2.46 -4.10 -0.10
C PHE A 179 1.14 -3.62 -0.70
N GLU A 180 0.59 -2.49 -0.27
CA GLU A 180 -0.64 -1.93 -0.84
C GLU A 180 -0.42 -1.53 -2.31
N LYS A 181 0.75 -0.93 -2.62
CA LYS A 181 1.15 -0.63 -4.01
C LYS A 181 1.35 -1.90 -4.83
N PHE A 182 1.94 -2.93 -4.24
CA PHE A 182 2.10 -4.23 -4.91
C PHE A 182 0.75 -4.87 -5.22
N LEU A 183 -0.18 -4.89 -4.25
CA LEU A 183 -1.54 -5.39 -4.45
C LEU A 183 -2.28 -4.55 -5.51
N HIS A 184 -2.10 -3.22 -5.49
CA HIS A 184 -2.66 -2.33 -6.50
C HIS A 184 -2.25 -2.74 -7.91
N ASP A 185 -0.96 -2.97 -8.16
CA ASP A 185 -0.49 -3.46 -9.45
C ASP A 185 -1.01 -4.87 -9.76
N MET A 186 -0.97 -5.76 -8.78
CA MET A 186 -1.37 -7.16 -8.93
C MET A 186 -2.83 -7.30 -9.36
N TYR A 187 -3.71 -6.41 -8.89
CA TYR A 187 -5.13 -6.34 -9.28
C TYR A 187 -5.43 -5.24 -10.31
N PHE A 188 -4.45 -4.86 -11.13
CA PHE A 188 -4.64 -3.95 -12.28
C PHE A 188 -5.19 -2.58 -11.87
N GLY A 189 -4.59 -1.99 -10.85
CA GLY A 189 -4.90 -0.67 -10.34
C GLY A 189 -5.92 -0.66 -9.19
N LYS A 190 -6.06 -1.75 -8.43
CA LYS A 190 -7.10 -1.84 -7.38
C LYS A 190 -6.56 -2.47 -6.10
N VAL A 191 -7.00 -1.98 -4.96
CA VAL A 191 -6.83 -2.62 -3.66
C VAL A 191 -8.21 -2.81 -3.04
N TYR A 192 -8.44 -3.98 -2.45
CA TYR A 192 -9.70 -4.28 -1.78
C TYR A 192 -9.50 -4.14 -0.28
N TYR A 193 -10.20 -3.18 0.31
CA TYR A 193 -10.22 -2.95 1.75
C TYR A 193 -11.46 -3.57 2.38
N TRP A 194 -11.39 -3.84 3.67
CA TRP A 194 -12.52 -4.38 4.44
C TRP A 194 -12.65 -3.68 5.79
N LYS A 195 -13.88 -3.46 6.24
CA LYS A 195 -14.22 -2.89 7.56
C LYS A 195 -15.13 -3.85 8.30
N ARG A 196 -15.03 -3.81 9.63
CA ARG A 196 -15.91 -4.59 10.52
C ARG A 196 -17.38 -4.27 10.24
N GLY A 197 -18.21 -5.30 10.20
CA GLY A 197 -19.64 -5.21 9.88
C GLY A 197 -19.95 -5.24 8.38
N ASN A 198 -18.95 -5.36 7.50
CA ASN A 198 -19.19 -5.45 6.07
C ASN A 198 -19.57 -6.87 5.58
N GLY A 199 -19.48 -7.91 6.40
CA GLY A 199 -19.72 -9.28 5.91
C GLY A 199 -18.66 -9.68 4.88
N SER A 200 -19.09 -10.24 3.75
CA SER A 200 -18.26 -10.46 2.55
C SER A 200 -18.04 -9.24 1.67
N LYS A 201 -18.52 -8.05 2.05
CA LYS A 201 -18.40 -6.85 1.20
C LYS A 201 -17.05 -6.16 1.35
N VAL A 202 -16.43 -5.80 0.23
CA VAL A 202 -15.15 -5.08 0.20
C VAL A 202 -15.29 -3.70 -0.43
N ILE A 203 -14.36 -2.82 -0.06
CA ILE A 203 -14.24 -1.45 -0.55
C ILE A 203 -13.13 -1.43 -1.60
N PRO A 204 -13.45 -1.39 -2.90
CA PRO A 204 -12.45 -1.27 -3.94
C PRO A 204 -11.91 0.17 -4.03
N VAL A 205 -10.59 0.30 -4.04
CA VAL A 205 -9.90 1.60 -4.09
C VAL A 205 -8.84 1.60 -5.18
N HIS A 206 -8.84 2.65 -6.00
CA HIS A 206 -7.74 3.01 -6.88
C HIS A 206 -6.83 4.06 -6.21
N PHE A 207 -5.54 4.05 -6.51
CA PHE A 207 -4.57 5.05 -6.05
C PHE A 207 -4.22 6.01 -7.18
N ASP A 208 -4.92 7.14 -7.22
CA ASP A 208 -4.68 8.21 -8.20
C ASP A 208 -3.34 8.91 -7.95
N THR A 209 -2.85 9.56 -9.00
CA THR A 209 -1.64 10.38 -8.93
C THR A 209 -1.93 11.62 -8.09
N ALA A 210 -1.16 11.78 -7.02
CA ALA A 210 -1.14 13.02 -6.25
C ALA A 210 -0.11 13.99 -6.83
N GLU A 211 -0.36 15.28 -6.69
CA GLU A 211 0.55 16.34 -7.13
C GLU A 211 0.82 17.37 -6.03
N ARG A 212 2.01 17.96 -6.06
CA ARG A 212 2.44 19.08 -5.22
C ARG A 212 2.56 20.33 -6.07
N TYR A 213 1.84 21.38 -5.69
CA TYR A 213 2.14 22.72 -6.18
C TYR A 213 3.36 23.28 -5.45
N ILE A 214 4.33 23.78 -6.22
CA ILE A 214 5.49 24.50 -5.69
C ILE A 214 5.18 26.00 -5.83
N PRO A 215 4.90 26.71 -4.72
CA PRO A 215 4.51 28.11 -4.78
C PRO A 215 5.64 28.96 -5.36
N MET A 216 5.26 30.03 -6.06
CA MET A 216 6.23 31.01 -6.51
C MET A 216 6.76 31.79 -5.31
N THR A 217 8.08 31.86 -5.17
CA THR A 217 8.77 32.66 -4.16
C THR A 217 9.85 33.51 -4.84
N SER A 218 10.03 34.73 -4.31
CA SER A 218 11.14 35.60 -4.66
C SER A 218 11.95 35.89 -3.41
N PHE A 219 13.27 35.77 -3.50
CA PHE A 219 14.18 36.06 -2.41
C PHE A 219 15.53 36.53 -2.96
N PHE A 220 16.27 37.28 -2.15
CA PHE A 220 17.62 37.68 -2.50
C PHE A 220 18.60 36.56 -2.14
N ASP A 221 19.32 36.03 -3.13
CA ASP A 221 20.37 35.04 -2.93
C ASP A 221 21.68 35.75 -2.61
N VAL A 222 22.13 35.66 -1.36
CA VAL A 222 23.37 36.30 -0.90
C VAL A 222 24.62 35.72 -1.57
N GLU A 223 24.60 34.42 -1.94
CA GLU A 223 25.75 33.76 -2.56
C GLU A 223 25.90 34.16 -4.03
N ALA A 224 24.78 34.29 -4.74
CA ALA A 224 24.74 34.74 -6.14
C ALA A 224 24.66 36.27 -6.28
N ASN A 225 24.37 36.99 -5.20
CA ASN A 225 24.17 38.43 -5.13
C ASN A 225 23.11 38.94 -6.13
N GLU A 226 21.99 38.21 -6.25
CA GLU A 226 20.88 38.53 -7.17
C GLU A 226 19.52 38.22 -6.55
N GLU A 227 18.46 38.83 -7.09
CA GLU A 227 17.09 38.42 -6.78
C GLU A 227 16.72 37.18 -7.61
N VAL A 228 16.31 36.12 -6.93
CA VAL A 228 15.91 34.85 -7.55
C VAL A 228 14.41 34.66 -7.38
N THR A 229 13.72 34.38 -8.48
CA THR A 229 12.33 33.93 -8.48
C THR A 229 12.27 32.46 -8.87
N PHE A 230 11.56 31.66 -8.08
CA PHE A 230 11.41 30.22 -8.31
C PHE A 230 10.00 29.75 -7.99
N GLY A 231 9.52 28.69 -8.67
CA GLY A 231 8.25 28.03 -8.38
C GLY A 231 7.17 28.39 -9.40
N GLY A 232 5.89 28.28 -9.01
CA GLY A 232 4.75 28.54 -9.90
C GLY A 232 4.35 27.34 -10.77
N TYR A 233 4.73 26.12 -10.37
CA TYR A 233 4.46 24.92 -11.15
C TYR A 233 4.08 23.72 -10.26
N THR A 234 3.52 22.69 -10.89
CA THR A 234 3.07 21.47 -10.21
C THR A 234 3.99 20.29 -10.54
N LYS A 235 4.26 19.44 -9.55
CA LYS A 235 5.03 18.19 -9.70
C LYS A 235 4.25 16.99 -9.17
N LYS A 236 4.37 15.85 -9.84
CA LYS A 236 3.76 14.59 -9.40
C LYS A 236 4.54 14.00 -8.23
N TYR A 237 3.84 13.58 -7.18
CA TYR A 237 4.46 12.81 -6.11
C TYR A 237 4.84 11.40 -6.59
N LYS A 238 6.02 10.91 -6.18
CA LYS A 238 6.42 9.52 -6.45
C LYS A 238 5.69 8.53 -5.53
N THR A 239 5.56 8.86 -4.25
CA THR A 239 5.11 7.92 -3.21
C THR A 239 3.75 8.21 -2.61
N ILE A 240 3.28 9.46 -2.71
CA ILE A 240 1.97 9.93 -2.24
C ILE A 240 0.92 9.72 -3.33
N LYS A 241 -0.30 9.38 -2.93
CA LYS A 241 -1.44 9.06 -3.80
C LYS A 241 -2.73 9.63 -3.23
N ILE A 242 -3.75 9.73 -4.08
CA ILE A 242 -5.12 10.07 -3.69
C ILE A 242 -5.96 8.79 -3.76
N PRO A 243 -6.73 8.41 -2.73
CA PRO A 243 -7.58 7.23 -2.81
C PRO A 243 -8.87 7.57 -3.55
N ASN A 244 -9.13 6.84 -4.64
CA ASN A 244 -10.32 6.97 -5.46
C ASN A 244 -11.21 5.72 -5.28
N TYR A 245 -12.34 5.92 -4.63
CA TYR A 245 -13.31 4.88 -4.31
C TYR A 245 -14.27 4.68 -5.48
N LEU A 246 -14.66 3.42 -5.73
CA LEU A 246 -15.72 3.11 -6.73
C LEU A 246 -17.08 3.75 -6.38
N GLY A 247 -17.31 4.12 -5.12
CA GLY A 247 -18.58 4.68 -4.64
C GLY A 247 -19.62 3.64 -4.24
N LYS A 248 -19.29 2.34 -4.32
CA LYS A 248 -20.11 1.24 -3.79
C LYS A 248 -19.25 0.11 -3.24
N LEU A 249 -19.83 -0.63 -2.29
CA LEU A 249 -19.25 -1.88 -1.82
C LEU A 249 -19.44 -2.99 -2.85
N LEU A 250 -18.53 -3.96 -2.86
CA LEU A 250 -18.59 -5.13 -3.75
C LEU A 250 -18.74 -6.41 -2.94
N GLU A 251 -19.67 -7.25 -3.33
CA GLU A 251 -19.94 -8.57 -2.75
C GLU A 251 -19.00 -9.61 -3.38
N ILE A 252 -18.13 -10.24 -2.58
CA ILE A 252 -17.14 -11.25 -3.06
C ILE A 252 -17.83 -12.38 -3.85
N GLU A 253 -19.00 -12.79 -3.42
CA GLU A 253 -19.78 -13.86 -4.03
C GLU A 253 -20.43 -13.49 -5.37
N LYS A 254 -20.74 -12.20 -5.63
CA LYS A 254 -21.47 -11.76 -6.83
C LYS A 254 -20.61 -10.98 -7.81
N ASP A 255 -19.77 -10.10 -7.31
CA ASP A 255 -19.09 -9.07 -8.10
C ASP A 255 -17.71 -9.50 -8.61
N PHE A 256 -17.26 -10.70 -8.27
CA PHE A 256 -15.91 -11.20 -8.59
C PHE A 256 -15.93 -12.36 -9.57
N TYR A 257 -14.79 -12.58 -10.23
CA TYR A 257 -14.57 -13.69 -11.15
C TYR A 257 -13.10 -14.10 -11.17
N VAL A 258 -12.85 -15.35 -11.59
CA VAL A 258 -11.49 -15.88 -11.77
C VAL A 258 -10.88 -15.32 -13.06
N LYS A 259 -9.67 -14.76 -12.96
CA LYS A 259 -8.86 -14.32 -14.09
C LYS A 259 -7.45 -14.87 -13.96
N GLU A 260 -6.96 -15.51 -15.02
CA GLU A 260 -5.53 -15.75 -15.19
C GLU A 260 -4.84 -14.49 -15.70
N ALA A 261 -3.68 -14.18 -15.14
CA ALA A 261 -2.89 -13.02 -15.50
C ALA A 261 -1.41 -13.39 -15.55
N SER A 262 -0.76 -13.01 -16.64
CA SER A 262 0.67 -13.20 -16.83
C SER A 262 1.49 -12.29 -15.93
N LYS A 263 2.72 -12.71 -15.67
CA LYS A 263 3.74 -11.90 -15.02
C LYS A 263 4.05 -10.64 -15.83
N PHE A 264 4.43 -9.59 -15.12
CA PHE A 264 4.91 -8.35 -15.74
C PHE A 264 5.77 -7.56 -14.76
N GLN A 265 6.69 -6.78 -15.31
CA GLN A 265 7.52 -5.85 -14.57
C GLN A 265 7.09 -4.42 -14.90
N ILE A 266 7.16 -3.53 -13.91
CA ILE A 266 6.98 -2.10 -14.10
C ILE A 266 8.37 -1.48 -14.07
N GLU A 267 8.80 -0.83 -15.16
CA GLU A 267 10.17 -0.31 -15.32
C GLU A 267 10.63 0.57 -14.16
N THR A 268 9.70 1.31 -13.54
CA THR A 268 9.98 2.24 -12.44
C THR A 268 10.00 1.58 -11.05
N LYS A 269 9.85 0.26 -10.95
CA LYS A 269 9.72 -0.46 -9.67
C LYS A 269 10.72 -1.62 -9.57
N GLU A 270 11.24 -1.81 -8.36
CA GLU A 270 12.21 -2.86 -8.04
C GLU A 270 11.59 -4.26 -7.85
N TYR A 271 10.30 -4.43 -8.18
CA TYR A 271 9.61 -5.71 -8.08
C TYR A 271 8.85 -6.07 -9.36
N GLU A 272 8.82 -7.37 -9.63
CA GLU A 272 7.98 -8.00 -10.66
C GLU A 272 6.68 -8.53 -10.03
N ILE A 273 5.57 -8.45 -10.76
CA ILE A 273 4.33 -9.14 -10.42
C ILE A 273 4.35 -10.54 -11.07
N PRO A 274 4.16 -11.64 -10.30
CA PRO A 274 4.25 -12.99 -10.84
C PRO A 274 3.02 -13.39 -11.66
N ASP A 275 3.14 -14.52 -12.38
CA ASP A 275 2.01 -15.24 -12.96
C ASP A 275 1.03 -15.63 -11.85
N ARG A 276 -0.27 -15.43 -12.10
CA ARG A 276 -1.26 -15.55 -11.04
C ARG A 276 -2.65 -15.85 -11.56
N ASN A 277 -3.39 -16.59 -10.75
CA ASN A 277 -4.83 -16.74 -10.88
C ASN A 277 -5.43 -15.89 -9.78
N ILE A 278 -6.14 -14.83 -10.15
CA ILE A 278 -6.73 -13.89 -9.21
C ILE A 278 -8.24 -13.98 -9.25
N TYR A 279 -8.87 -13.85 -8.10
CA TYR A 279 -10.29 -13.62 -7.98
C TYR A 279 -10.49 -12.11 -7.87
N ARG A 280 -10.88 -11.46 -8.97
CA ARG A 280 -10.94 -9.99 -9.10
C ARG A 280 -12.35 -9.53 -9.41
N ASP A 281 -12.64 -8.26 -9.12
CA ASP A 281 -13.95 -7.70 -9.42
C ASP A 281 -14.20 -7.54 -10.92
N LYS A 282 -15.49 -7.56 -11.29
CA LYS A 282 -16.02 -7.41 -12.65
C LYS A 282 -16.04 -5.95 -13.13
N ASN A 283 -15.86 -4.96 -12.26
CA ASN A 283 -15.99 -3.57 -12.67
C ASN A 283 -14.85 -3.17 -13.61
N LYS A 284 -15.21 -2.36 -14.60
CA LYS A 284 -14.25 -1.67 -15.47
C LYS A 284 -13.46 -0.62 -14.66
N LYS A 285 -12.45 -0.05 -15.29
CA LYS A 285 -11.71 1.11 -14.77
C LYS A 285 -12.71 2.25 -14.51
N TRP A 286 -12.69 2.85 -13.30
CA TRP A 286 -13.56 3.98 -12.91
C TRP A 286 -12.78 5.27 -12.61
N TRP A 287 -11.47 5.22 -12.86
CA TRP A 287 -10.51 6.31 -12.77
C TRP A 287 -9.90 6.58 -14.16
#